data_AF-A0AAD6AUV0-F1
#
_entry.id   AF-A0AAD6AUV0-F1
#
_cell.length_a   1.000
_cell.length_b   1.000
_cell.length_c   1.000
_cell.angle_alpha   90.00
_cell.angle_beta   90.00
_cell.angle_gamma   90.00
#
_symmetry.space_group_name_H-M   'P 1'
#
loop_
_entity.id
_entity.type
_entity.pdbx_description
1 polymer ?
#
loop_
_entity_poly.entity_id
_entity_poly.type
_entity_poly.pdbx_seq_one_letter_code
_entity_poly.pdbx_strand_id
1 'polypeptide(L)'
;MISEMVHMSEVSEVTEADSVVKVAEWQQTYYASDSGIQSGATTVLDDESSTEYSGRKKYTGTANSTTTATAPPGGGGDTAAGGLQSPTDLDSQFSLTRAQRVRVAMFPETLVEGEAAMPVQSDHSQQSNVQRLAEPSHLLKNAIVHLINYQDDAELATRAVPELTKLLADDDPVVVNKAAMIVNQLTRKEASRRVLVQSHTIVGAVVRAMTTAADVETARCAASVLHSLSHQREGLLAIFKSGGIPALVRMLR
;
A
#
# COMPACT_ATOMS: atom_id res chain seq x y z
N MET A 1 -1.66 -36.86 -22.39
CA MET A 1 -2.14 -35.53 -22.82
C MET A 1 -3.52 -35.19 -22.26
N ILE A 2 -4.65 -35.78 -22.71
CA ILE A 2 -5.98 -35.37 -22.17
C ILE A 2 -6.15 -35.73 -20.68
N SER A 3 -5.72 -36.93 -20.26
CA SER A 3 -5.79 -37.34 -18.85
C SER A 3 -4.86 -36.56 -17.91
N GLU A 4 -3.86 -35.88 -18.45
CA GLU A 4 -2.84 -35.12 -17.71
C GLU A 4 -3.29 -33.67 -17.50
N MET A 5 -3.98 -33.10 -18.50
CA MET A 5 -4.63 -31.78 -18.38
C MET A 5 -5.79 -31.79 -17.39
N VAL A 6 -6.57 -32.87 -17.32
CA VAL A 6 -7.66 -33.00 -16.33
C VAL A 6 -7.09 -33.03 -14.91
N HIS A 7 -5.98 -33.75 -14.69
CA HIS A 7 -5.35 -33.83 -13.37
C HIS A 7 -4.70 -32.51 -12.94
N MET A 8 -4.11 -31.76 -13.88
CA MET A 8 -3.57 -30.41 -13.59
C MET A 8 -4.67 -29.39 -13.28
N SER A 9 -5.81 -29.44 -13.96
CA SER A 9 -6.94 -28.57 -13.64
C SER A 9 -7.54 -28.88 -12.26
N GLU A 10 -7.72 -30.16 -11.94
CA GLU A 10 -8.27 -30.60 -10.65
C GLU A 10 -7.35 -30.26 -9.47
N VAL A 11 -6.02 -30.40 -9.66
CA VAL A 11 -5.03 -29.99 -8.64
C VAL A 11 -5.00 -28.47 -8.47
N SER A 12 -5.13 -27.69 -9.55
CA SER A 12 -5.12 -26.22 -9.47
C SER A 12 -6.36 -25.69 -8.74
N GLU A 13 -7.54 -26.26 -9.01
CA GLU A 13 -8.81 -25.86 -8.40
C GLU A 13 -8.85 -26.22 -6.90
N VAL A 14 -8.28 -27.36 -6.52
CA VAL A 14 -8.13 -27.77 -5.11
C VAL A 14 -7.15 -26.86 -4.35
N THR A 15 -6.05 -26.43 -4.97
CA THR A 15 -5.09 -25.51 -4.31
C THR A 15 -5.64 -24.10 -4.12
N GLU A 16 -6.47 -23.62 -5.04
CA GLU A 16 -7.10 -22.30 -4.95
C GLU A 16 -8.19 -22.32 -3.87
N ALA A 17 -9.04 -23.35 -3.86
CA ALA A 17 -10.05 -23.55 -2.81
C ALA A 17 -9.42 -23.65 -1.41
N ASP A 18 -8.35 -24.42 -1.24
CA ASP A 18 -7.63 -24.52 0.04
C ASP A 18 -7.00 -23.19 0.47
N SER A 19 -6.52 -22.38 -0.50
CA SER A 19 -5.97 -21.06 -0.21
C SER A 19 -7.04 -20.08 0.26
N VAL A 20 -8.21 -20.08 -0.39
CA VAL A 20 -9.36 -19.23 -0.03
C VAL A 20 -9.93 -19.65 1.32
N VAL A 21 -10.02 -20.95 1.61
CA VAL A 21 -10.47 -21.48 2.90
C VAL A 21 -9.49 -21.10 4.01
N LYS A 22 -8.17 -21.22 3.79
CA LYS A 22 -7.17 -20.78 4.78
C LYS A 22 -7.20 -19.28 5.05
N VAL A 23 -7.44 -18.47 4.01
CA VAL A 23 -7.60 -17.01 4.18
C VAL A 23 -8.88 -16.71 4.96
N ALA A 24 -9.99 -17.40 4.68
CA ALA A 24 -11.24 -17.25 5.40
C ALA A 24 -11.12 -17.70 6.87
N GLU A 25 -10.42 -18.80 7.14
CA GLU A 25 -10.15 -19.32 8.48
C GLU A 25 -9.23 -18.36 9.27
N TRP A 26 -8.23 -17.78 8.60
CA TRP A 26 -7.37 -16.76 9.20
C TRP A 26 -8.13 -15.45 9.48
N GLN A 27 -9.00 -15.00 8.58
CA GLN A 27 -9.86 -13.83 8.79
C GLN A 27 -10.84 -14.07 9.95
N GLN A 28 -11.48 -15.24 10.01
CA GLN A 28 -12.35 -15.64 11.13
C GLN A 28 -11.57 -15.64 12.44
N THR A 29 -10.36 -16.20 12.46
CA THR A 29 -9.53 -16.24 13.67
C THR A 29 -9.08 -14.83 14.09
N TYR A 30 -8.75 -13.94 13.15
CA TYR A 30 -8.29 -12.59 13.45
C TYR A 30 -9.41 -11.65 13.96
N TYR A 31 -10.65 -11.82 13.48
CA TYR A 31 -11.79 -10.97 13.89
C TYR A 31 -12.64 -11.57 15.03
N ALA A 32 -12.63 -12.89 15.24
CA ALA A 32 -13.37 -13.55 16.32
C ALA A 32 -12.54 -13.74 17.60
N SER A 33 -11.20 -13.67 17.50
CA SER A 33 -10.32 -13.76 18.66
C SER A 33 -10.05 -12.36 19.19
N ASP A 34 -10.78 -11.98 20.24
CA ASP A 34 -10.35 -10.92 21.16
C ASP A 34 -8.94 -11.29 21.64
N SER A 35 -7.92 -10.68 21.02
CA SER A 35 -6.55 -10.86 21.44
C SER A 35 -6.50 -10.38 22.88
N GLY A 36 -6.37 -11.32 23.83
CA GLY A 36 -6.36 -11.12 25.29
C GLY A 36 -5.24 -10.22 25.83
N ILE A 37 -4.82 -9.25 25.04
CA ILE A 37 -4.08 -8.07 25.44
C ILE A 37 -5.09 -7.13 26.10
N GLN A 38 -5.34 -7.38 27.39
CA GLN A 38 -5.99 -6.43 28.28
C GLN A 38 -5.04 -5.23 28.46
N SER A 39 -4.95 -4.38 27.44
CA SER A 39 -4.18 -3.14 27.45
C SER A 39 -4.91 -2.13 28.32
N GLY A 40 -4.76 -2.29 29.64
CA GLY A 40 -5.13 -1.34 30.66
C GLY A 40 -4.21 -0.12 30.73
N ALA A 41 -3.45 0.20 29.68
CA ALA A 41 -2.71 1.45 29.59
C ALA A 41 -3.60 2.50 28.95
N THR A 42 -4.36 3.22 29.78
CA THR A 42 -4.95 4.50 29.41
C THR A 42 -3.83 5.54 29.46
N THR A 43 -3.59 6.26 28.37
CA THR A 43 -2.66 7.41 28.36
C THR A 43 -3.40 8.62 28.93
N VAL A 44 -3.44 8.75 30.25
CA VAL A 44 -3.79 10.03 30.89
C VAL A 44 -2.50 10.84 30.98
N LEU A 45 -2.51 12.03 30.39
CA LEU A 45 -1.57 13.09 30.74
C LEU A 45 -2.09 13.70 32.05
N ASP A 46 -1.39 13.44 33.16
CA ASP A 46 -1.57 14.25 34.38
C ASP A 46 -0.69 15.50 34.23
N ASP A 47 -1.35 16.64 34.03
CA ASP A 47 -0.73 17.96 34.14
C ASP A 47 -1.14 18.56 35.49
N GLU A 48 -0.34 18.33 36.53
CA GLU A 48 -0.28 19.16 37.74
C GLU A 48 1.09 19.01 38.44
N SER A 49 1.95 19.99 38.17
CA SER A 49 2.86 20.67 39.09
C SER A 49 3.11 20.10 40.50
N SER A 50 4.40 19.89 40.79
CA SER A 50 5.13 20.17 42.06
C SER A 50 5.48 19.04 43.04
N THR A 51 6.80 19.03 43.36
CA THR A 51 7.51 18.66 44.61
C THR A 51 7.88 17.21 44.96
N GLU A 52 9.21 17.01 44.96
CA GLU A 52 10.07 16.30 45.94
C GLU A 52 9.95 14.79 46.27
N TYR A 53 11.10 14.13 46.06
CA TYR A 53 11.88 13.28 46.98
C TYR A 53 11.35 11.91 47.47
N SER A 54 12.24 10.92 47.27
CA SER A 54 12.44 9.65 47.99
C SER A 54 11.52 8.44 47.76
N GLY A 55 12.16 7.37 47.28
CA GLY A 55 12.38 6.21 48.16
C GLY A 55 11.42 5.02 48.06
N ARG A 56 11.86 4.00 47.30
CA ARG A 56 11.80 2.55 47.63
C ARG A 56 10.50 1.99 48.23
N LYS A 57 9.81 1.13 47.49
CA LYS A 57 9.38 -0.22 47.93
C LYS A 57 8.77 -1.03 46.78
N LYS A 58 9.25 -2.27 46.64
CA LYS A 58 8.53 -3.36 45.96
C LYS A 58 7.30 -3.71 46.80
N TYR A 59 6.18 -4.08 46.19
CA TYR A 59 5.40 -5.31 46.44
C TYR A 59 4.14 -5.33 45.55
N THR A 60 3.81 -6.55 45.16
CA THR A 60 2.60 -7.06 44.49
C THR A 60 1.30 -6.54 45.08
N GLY A 61 0.29 -6.33 44.23
CA GLY A 61 -1.08 -6.13 44.71
C GLY A 61 -2.05 -5.77 43.58
N THR A 62 -2.98 -6.68 43.30
CA THR A 62 -4.25 -6.48 42.60
C THR A 62 -4.89 -5.15 43.01
N ALA A 63 -5.23 -4.30 42.04
CA ALA A 63 -6.07 -3.14 42.28
C ALA A 63 -7.04 -2.95 41.11
N ASN A 64 -8.30 -3.24 41.38
CA ASN A 64 -9.44 -2.83 40.58
C ASN A 64 -9.58 -1.32 40.82
N SER A 65 -9.40 -0.50 39.78
CA SER A 65 -9.59 0.95 39.89
C SER A 65 -10.83 1.37 39.12
N THR A 66 -11.93 1.44 39.87
CA THR A 66 -13.18 2.12 39.51
C THR A 66 -12.89 3.62 39.32
N THR A 67 -13.11 4.15 38.13
CA THR A 67 -13.12 5.59 37.86
C THR A 67 -14.41 6.21 38.38
N THR A 68 -14.30 7.04 39.42
CA THR A 68 -15.33 7.97 39.86
C THR A 68 -15.40 9.15 38.88
N ALA A 69 -16.52 9.26 38.14
CA ALA A 69 -16.84 10.43 37.35
C ALA A 69 -17.26 11.58 38.28
N THR A 70 -16.59 12.72 38.17
CA THR A 70 -16.91 13.97 38.87
C THR A 70 -18.18 14.57 38.25
N ALA A 71 -19.28 14.60 39.00
CA ALA A 71 -20.50 15.31 38.64
C ALA A 71 -20.42 16.80 39.03
N PRO A 72 -21.01 17.74 38.27
CA PRO A 72 -21.05 19.16 38.65
C PRO A 72 -22.10 19.39 39.76
N PRO A 73 -21.93 20.41 40.62
CA PRO A 73 -22.86 20.63 41.73
C PRO A 73 -24.02 21.52 41.29
N GLY A 74 -25.27 21.07 41.49
CA GLY A 74 -26.42 21.98 41.43
C GLY A 74 -27.79 21.32 41.32
N GLY A 75 -28.60 21.46 42.39
CA GLY A 75 -30.06 21.54 42.32
C GLY A 75 -30.83 20.21 42.39
N GLY A 76 -31.61 20.04 43.45
CA GLY A 76 -32.39 18.83 43.73
C GLY A 76 -33.71 18.69 42.95
N GLY A 77 -34.32 17.51 43.10
CA GLY A 77 -35.70 17.23 42.69
C GLY A 77 -35.85 15.86 42.03
N ASP A 78 -36.49 14.94 42.77
CA ASP A 78 -37.04 13.63 42.41
C ASP A 78 -37.34 13.35 40.91
N THR A 79 -36.93 12.18 40.41
CA THR A 79 -37.78 11.06 39.93
C THR A 79 -37.09 10.21 38.85
N ALA A 80 -37.08 8.90 39.11
CA ALA A 80 -37.23 7.77 38.19
C ALA A 80 -36.17 7.44 37.09
N ALA A 81 -35.98 6.12 36.96
CA ALA A 81 -35.50 5.36 35.79
C ALA A 81 -33.98 5.11 35.63
N GLY A 82 -33.53 4.02 36.28
CA GLY A 82 -33.09 2.81 35.58
C GLY A 82 -31.92 2.88 34.59
N GLY A 83 -30.77 2.35 35.02
CA GLY A 83 -29.73 1.85 34.12
C GLY A 83 -28.33 1.90 34.73
N LEU A 84 -28.01 1.00 35.67
CA LEU A 84 -26.62 0.68 35.94
C LEU A 84 -26.05 0.06 34.66
N GLN A 85 -25.34 0.85 33.86
CA GLN A 85 -24.59 0.33 32.71
C GLN A 85 -23.54 -0.62 33.28
N SER A 86 -23.60 -1.89 32.88
CA SER A 86 -22.66 -2.89 33.37
C SER A 86 -21.24 -2.47 32.97
N PRO A 87 -20.22 -2.60 33.84
CA PRO A 87 -18.84 -2.27 33.49
C PRO A 87 -18.36 -2.96 32.20
N THR A 88 -18.93 -4.11 31.87
CA THR A 88 -18.69 -4.84 30.61
C THR A 88 -19.14 -4.08 29.36
N ASP A 89 -20.21 -3.30 29.44
CA ASP A 89 -20.76 -2.56 28.29
C ASP A 89 -19.90 -1.34 27.94
N LEU A 90 -19.32 -0.68 28.95
CA LEU A 90 -18.40 0.43 28.78
C LEU A 90 -17.06 -0.03 28.17
N ASP A 91 -16.48 -1.11 28.67
CA ASP A 91 -15.25 -1.70 28.10
C ASP A 91 -15.45 -2.14 26.64
N SER A 92 -16.63 -2.69 26.33
CA SER A 92 -17.01 -3.05 24.96
C SER A 92 -17.09 -1.81 24.05
N GLN A 93 -17.62 -0.70 24.55
CA GLN A 93 -17.68 0.56 23.80
C GLN A 93 -16.29 1.18 23.57
N PHE A 94 -15.38 1.11 24.56
CA PHE A 94 -14.01 1.60 24.42
C PHE A 94 -13.17 0.74 23.48
N SER A 95 -13.31 -0.58 23.53
CA SER A 95 -12.62 -1.49 22.60
C SER A 95 -13.05 -1.24 21.15
N LEU A 96 -14.34 -0.99 20.91
CA LEU A 96 -14.88 -0.65 19.59
C LEU A 96 -14.27 0.65 19.04
N THR A 97 -14.21 1.71 19.85
CA THR A 97 -13.60 2.99 19.40
C THR A 97 -12.09 2.88 19.19
N ARG A 98 -11.39 2.06 19.98
CA ARG A 98 -9.95 1.79 19.79
C ARG A 98 -9.73 1.02 18.50
N ALA A 99 -10.50 -0.05 18.25
CA ALA A 99 -10.44 -0.81 17.02
C ALA A 99 -10.72 0.07 15.80
N GLN A 100 -11.70 0.98 15.90
CA GLN A 100 -11.98 1.96 14.87
C GLN A 100 -10.78 2.87 14.61
N ARG A 101 -10.16 3.43 15.65
CA ARG A 101 -8.95 4.28 15.49
C ARG A 101 -7.80 3.53 14.83
N VAL A 102 -7.58 2.26 15.18
CA VAL A 102 -6.55 1.41 14.56
C VAL A 102 -6.89 1.13 13.10
N ARG A 103 -8.15 0.81 12.80
CA ARG A 103 -8.61 0.57 11.43
C ARG A 103 -8.44 1.80 10.54
N VAL A 104 -8.85 2.98 11.01
CA VAL A 104 -8.69 4.26 10.29
C VAL A 104 -7.21 4.53 9.97
N ALA A 105 -6.32 4.29 10.94
CA ALA A 105 -4.91 4.60 10.78
C ALA A 105 -4.18 3.61 9.85
N MET A 106 -4.47 2.31 9.96
CA MET A 106 -3.70 1.24 9.30
C MET A 106 -4.35 0.74 8.00
N PHE A 107 -5.68 0.83 7.90
CA PHE A 107 -6.49 0.30 6.80
C PHE A 107 -7.69 1.22 6.48
N PRO A 108 -7.45 2.50 6.13
CA PRO A 108 -8.53 3.46 5.85
C PRO A 108 -9.47 3.02 4.72
N GLU A 109 -9.01 2.17 3.80
CA GLU A 109 -9.83 1.57 2.75
C GLU A 109 -10.88 0.57 3.25
N THR A 110 -10.78 0.12 4.50
CA THR A 110 -11.77 -0.79 5.13
C THR A 110 -12.90 -0.03 5.83
N LEU A 111 -12.83 1.31 5.83
CA LEU A 111 -13.90 2.14 6.36
C LEU A 111 -15.07 2.14 5.38
N VAL A 112 -16.27 1.96 5.90
CA VAL A 112 -17.50 2.13 5.12
C VAL A 112 -17.63 3.62 4.78
N GLU A 113 -17.92 3.91 3.51
CA GLU A 113 -18.04 5.25 2.95
C GLU A 113 -19.12 6.05 3.75
N GLY A 114 -18.69 6.95 4.64
CA GLY A 114 -19.58 7.72 5.52
C GLY A 114 -19.22 7.71 7.02
N GLU A 115 -18.27 6.88 7.47
CA GLU A 115 -17.75 6.98 8.84
C GLU A 115 -16.82 8.19 8.99
N ALA A 116 -17.23 9.15 9.81
CA ALA A 116 -16.45 10.34 10.10
C ALA A 116 -15.07 9.95 10.65
N ALA A 117 -14.02 10.35 9.94
CA ALA A 117 -12.65 10.23 10.40
C ALA A 117 -12.54 10.88 11.79
N MET A 118 -12.25 10.07 12.80
CA MET A 118 -11.94 10.57 14.14
C MET A 118 -10.83 11.62 14.02
N PRO A 119 -10.95 12.78 14.68
CA PRO A 119 -9.95 13.84 14.57
C PRO A 119 -8.59 13.29 15.02
N VAL A 120 -7.66 13.20 14.07
CA VAL A 120 -6.26 12.89 14.35
C VAL A 120 -5.73 14.05 15.19
N GLN A 121 -5.13 13.75 16.34
CA GLN A 121 -4.41 14.77 17.12
C GLN A 121 -3.25 15.29 16.27
N SER A 122 -3.33 16.55 15.85
CA SER A 122 -2.40 17.20 14.92
C SER A 122 -1.04 17.53 15.55
N ASP A 123 -0.90 17.41 16.86
CA ASP A 123 0.34 17.69 17.56
C ASP A 123 1.33 16.53 17.37
N HIS A 124 2.38 16.78 16.59
CA HIS A 124 3.46 15.82 16.33
C HIS A 124 4.16 15.34 17.61
N SER A 125 4.11 16.11 18.71
CA SER A 125 4.72 15.73 19.98
C SER A 125 3.87 14.72 20.78
N GLN A 126 2.59 14.56 20.44
CA GLN A 126 1.62 13.72 21.17
C GLN A 126 0.98 12.64 20.28
N GLN A 127 1.66 12.20 19.22
CA GLN A 127 1.12 11.15 18.35
C GLN A 127 1.00 9.82 19.10
N SER A 128 -0.21 9.26 19.10
CA SER A 128 -0.44 7.91 19.62
C SER A 128 0.43 6.86 18.90
N ASN A 129 0.72 5.74 19.57
CA ASN A 129 1.46 4.62 18.97
C ASN A 129 0.83 4.14 17.65
N VAL A 130 -0.51 4.19 17.57
CA VAL A 130 -1.28 3.83 16.37
C VAL A 130 -1.02 4.81 15.22
N GLN A 131 -0.98 6.10 15.50
CA GLN A 131 -0.66 7.13 14.50
C GLN A 131 0.77 6.98 13.98
N ARG A 132 1.72 6.69 14.87
CA ARG A 132 3.13 6.46 14.50
C ARG A 132 3.33 5.18 13.68
N LEU A 133 2.48 4.17 13.87
CA LEU A 133 2.54 2.91 13.13
C LEU A 133 1.82 2.94 11.79
N ALA A 134 0.96 3.94 11.54
CA ALA A 134 0.20 4.07 10.31
C ALA A 134 1.10 4.06 9.07
N GLU A 135 2.04 5.00 8.98
CA GLU A 135 2.96 5.14 7.84
C GLU A 135 3.80 3.88 7.57
N PRO A 136 4.56 3.31 8.53
CA PRO A 136 5.35 2.12 8.27
C PRO A 136 4.49 0.90 7.89
N SER A 137 3.23 0.83 8.35
CA SER A 137 2.32 -0.26 7.97
C SER A 137 1.77 -0.11 6.56
N HIS A 138 1.48 1.13 6.14
CA HIS A 138 1.13 1.44 4.74
C HIS A 138 2.29 1.13 3.80
N LEU A 139 3.52 1.50 4.18
CA LEU A 139 4.71 1.18 3.41
C LEU A 139 4.90 -0.34 3.27
N LEU A 140 4.72 -1.10 4.35
CA LEU A 140 4.79 -2.56 4.33
C LEU A 140 3.71 -3.18 3.43
N LYS A 141 2.46 -2.73 3.58
CA LYS A 141 1.35 -3.17 2.73
C LYS A 141 1.64 -2.92 1.25
N ASN A 142 2.06 -1.69 0.91
CA ASN A 142 2.38 -1.32 -0.47
C ASN A 142 3.56 -2.14 -1.01
N ALA A 143 4.60 -2.38 -0.21
CA ALA A 143 5.73 -3.22 -0.59
C ALA A 143 5.30 -4.66 -0.90
N ILE A 144 4.38 -5.23 -0.11
CA ILE A 144 3.83 -6.58 -0.35
C ILE A 144 3.04 -6.60 -1.65
N VAL A 145 2.16 -5.62 -1.89
CA VAL A 145 1.41 -5.52 -3.15
C VAL A 145 2.34 -5.39 -4.36
N HIS A 146 3.36 -4.54 -4.26
CA HIS A 146 4.38 -4.41 -5.32
C HIS A 146 5.14 -5.71 -5.55
N LEU A 147 5.44 -6.48 -4.50
CA LEU A 147 6.13 -7.76 -4.62
C LEU A 147 5.28 -8.80 -5.32
N ILE A 148 3.99 -8.90 -4.97
CA ILE A 148 3.02 -9.80 -5.62
C ILE A 148 2.95 -9.48 -7.12
N ASN A 149 2.77 -8.21 -7.46
CA ASN A 149 2.63 -7.78 -8.85
C ASN A 149 3.95 -7.79 -9.63
N TYR A 150 5.11 -7.90 -8.96
CA TYR A 150 6.41 -7.77 -9.61
C TYR A 150 6.62 -8.85 -10.66
N GLN A 151 6.27 -10.09 -10.33
CA GLN A 151 6.44 -11.21 -11.25
C GLN A 151 5.50 -11.09 -12.45
N ASP A 152 4.22 -10.82 -12.19
CA ASP A 152 3.21 -10.65 -13.24
C ASP A 152 3.56 -9.53 -14.21
N ASP A 153 4.05 -8.39 -13.69
CA ASP A 153 4.47 -7.25 -14.51
C ASP A 153 5.69 -7.55 -15.39
N ALA A 154 6.63 -8.40 -14.92
CA ALA A 154 7.75 -8.86 -15.72
C ALA A 154 7.31 -9.84 -16.82
N GLU A 155 6.44 -10.79 -16.49
CA GLU A 155 5.94 -11.78 -17.44
C GLU A 155 5.07 -11.12 -18.53
N LEU A 156 4.18 -10.22 -18.13
CA LEU A 156 3.37 -9.43 -19.05
C LEU A 156 4.25 -8.62 -20.02
N ALA A 157 5.26 -7.92 -19.50
CA ALA A 157 6.19 -7.17 -20.34
C ALA A 157 6.97 -8.07 -21.29
N THR A 158 7.43 -9.24 -20.82
CA THR A 158 8.18 -10.20 -21.64
C THR A 158 7.35 -10.67 -22.84
N ARG A 159 6.06 -10.92 -22.63
CA ARG A 159 5.12 -11.29 -23.71
C ARG A 159 4.78 -10.13 -24.63
N ALA A 160 4.68 -8.91 -24.10
CA ALA A 160 4.28 -7.73 -24.86
C ALA A 160 5.42 -7.13 -25.72
N VAL A 161 6.68 -7.26 -25.29
CA VAL A 161 7.85 -6.64 -25.96
C VAL A 161 7.94 -6.95 -27.46
N PRO A 162 7.77 -8.20 -27.94
CA PRO A 162 7.83 -8.50 -29.37
C PRO A 162 6.77 -7.76 -30.18
N GLU A 163 5.53 -7.72 -29.69
CA GLU A 163 4.43 -7.03 -30.38
C GLU A 163 4.59 -5.51 -30.34
N LEU A 164 4.97 -4.94 -29.18
CA LEU A 164 5.26 -3.51 -29.08
C LEU A 164 6.42 -3.09 -29.98
N THR A 165 7.42 -3.96 -30.17
CA THR A 165 8.54 -3.71 -31.09
C THR A 165 8.07 -3.63 -32.55
N LYS A 166 7.12 -4.49 -32.96
CA LYS A 166 6.50 -4.45 -34.29
C LYS A 166 5.66 -3.18 -34.47
N LEU A 167 4.84 -2.82 -33.49
CA LEU A 167 3.99 -1.62 -33.55
C LEU A 167 4.81 -0.32 -33.59
N LEU A 168 5.98 -0.28 -32.93
CA LEU A 168 6.93 0.83 -33.04
C LEU A 168 7.68 0.88 -34.39
N ALA A 169 7.49 -0.13 -35.24
CA ALA A 169 8.03 -0.19 -36.59
C ALA A 169 6.94 -0.01 -37.66
N ASP A 170 5.71 0.29 -37.26
CA ASP A 170 4.59 0.46 -38.17
C ASP A 170 4.73 1.73 -39.02
N ASP A 171 4.11 1.72 -40.20
CA ASP A 171 4.09 2.85 -41.13
C ASP A 171 3.06 3.91 -40.69
N ASP A 172 2.02 3.51 -39.93
CA ASP A 172 1.01 4.42 -39.42
C ASP A 172 1.53 5.19 -38.18
N PRO A 173 1.69 6.52 -38.25
CA PRO A 173 2.18 7.33 -37.12
C PRO A 173 1.26 7.23 -35.90
N VAL A 174 -0.05 6.97 -36.07
CA VAL A 174 -0.99 6.81 -34.95
C VAL A 174 -0.72 5.51 -34.19
N VAL A 175 -0.37 4.43 -34.90
CA VAL A 175 0.00 3.15 -34.28
C VAL A 175 1.32 3.30 -33.50
N VAL A 176 2.31 3.96 -34.10
CA VAL A 176 3.60 4.23 -33.45
C VAL A 176 3.41 5.08 -32.18
N ASN A 177 2.57 6.12 -32.23
CA ASN A 177 2.25 6.95 -31.08
C ASN A 177 1.66 6.13 -29.92
N LYS A 178 0.64 5.30 -30.19
CA LYS A 178 0.02 4.45 -29.17
C LYS A 178 1.00 3.44 -28.60
N ALA A 179 1.83 2.83 -29.44
CA ALA A 179 2.87 1.91 -28.98
C ALA A 179 3.89 2.61 -28.07
N ALA A 180 4.35 3.80 -28.44
CA ALA A 180 5.25 4.61 -27.63
C ALA A 180 4.65 4.98 -26.28
N MET A 181 3.37 5.33 -26.23
CA MET A 181 2.66 5.58 -24.97
C MET A 181 2.63 4.34 -24.08
N ILE A 182 2.29 3.16 -24.63
CA ILE A 182 2.24 1.91 -23.86
C ILE A 182 3.62 1.57 -23.31
N VAL A 183 4.68 1.66 -24.13
CA VAL A 183 6.06 1.43 -23.67
C VAL A 183 6.46 2.41 -22.57
N ASN A 184 6.06 3.69 -22.67
CA ASN A 184 6.29 4.69 -21.62
C ASN A 184 5.51 4.42 -20.33
N GLN A 185 4.39 3.70 -20.38
CA GLN A 185 3.72 3.25 -19.17
C GLN A 185 4.43 2.05 -18.54
N LEU A 186 4.94 1.13 -19.35
CA LEU A 186 5.71 -0.02 -18.85
C LEU A 186 6.99 0.42 -18.13
N THR A 187 7.64 1.51 -18.54
CA THR A 187 8.85 2.00 -17.85
C THR A 187 8.59 2.50 -16.42
N ARG A 188 7.34 2.80 -16.05
CA ARG A 188 6.97 3.20 -14.69
C ARG A 188 6.98 2.03 -13.69
N LYS A 189 6.81 0.81 -14.18
CA LYS A 189 6.85 -0.42 -13.38
C LYS A 189 8.28 -0.97 -13.35
N GLU A 190 8.88 -1.13 -12.17
CA GLU A 190 10.28 -1.58 -12.05
C GLU A 190 10.52 -2.92 -12.75
N ALA A 191 9.61 -3.89 -12.58
CA ALA A 191 9.71 -5.21 -13.20
C ALA A 191 9.70 -5.13 -14.73
N SER A 192 8.70 -4.47 -15.30
CA SER A 192 8.58 -4.27 -16.75
C SER A 192 9.76 -3.47 -17.31
N ARG A 193 10.23 -2.43 -16.59
CA ARG A 193 11.43 -1.66 -16.96
C ARG A 193 12.66 -2.53 -17.11
N ARG A 194 12.89 -3.49 -16.20
CA ARG A 194 14.03 -4.41 -16.32
C ARG A 194 13.96 -5.27 -17.57
N VAL A 195 12.77 -5.74 -17.94
CA VAL A 195 12.57 -6.49 -19.18
C VAL A 195 12.88 -5.63 -20.41
N LEU A 196 12.40 -4.37 -20.42
CA LEU A 196 12.67 -3.43 -21.52
C LEU A 196 14.17 -3.16 -21.69
N VAL A 197 14.91 -2.96 -20.59
CA VAL A 197 16.37 -2.72 -20.62
C VAL A 197 17.14 -3.90 -21.23
N GLN A 198 16.69 -5.13 -20.99
CA GLN A 198 17.35 -6.33 -21.51
C GLN A 198 17.12 -6.49 -23.03
N SER A 199 16.00 -6.00 -23.56
CA SER A 199 15.66 -6.10 -24.97
C SER A 199 16.28 -4.96 -25.79
N HIS A 200 17.37 -5.24 -26.48
CA HIS A 200 18.02 -4.24 -27.34
C HIS A 200 17.14 -3.86 -28.55
N THR A 201 16.27 -4.76 -29.00
CA THR A 201 15.39 -4.52 -30.15
C THR A 201 14.33 -3.48 -29.86
N ILE A 202 13.70 -3.52 -28.68
CA ILE A 202 12.71 -2.50 -28.31
C ILE A 202 13.37 -1.15 -28.04
N VAL A 203 14.55 -1.12 -27.43
CA VAL A 203 15.32 0.12 -27.24
C VAL A 203 15.67 0.75 -28.59
N GLY A 204 16.13 -0.04 -29.56
CA GLY A 204 16.37 0.43 -30.93
C GLY A 204 15.10 0.92 -31.62
N ALA A 205 13.97 0.23 -31.45
CA ALA A 205 12.69 0.67 -31.99
C ALA A 205 12.22 2.01 -31.40
N VAL A 206 12.41 2.21 -30.09
CA VAL A 206 12.11 3.49 -29.41
C VAL A 206 13.04 4.61 -29.90
N VAL A 207 14.35 4.34 -30.05
CA VAL A 207 15.30 5.31 -30.60
C VAL A 207 14.89 5.73 -32.01
N ARG A 208 14.51 4.76 -32.87
CA ARG A 208 14.01 5.05 -34.21
C ARG A 208 12.73 5.88 -34.17
N ALA A 209 11.73 5.46 -33.40
CA ALA A 209 10.44 6.16 -33.26
C ALA A 209 10.64 7.61 -32.79
N MET A 210 11.60 7.87 -31.90
CA MET A 210 11.97 9.24 -31.50
C MET A 210 12.51 10.08 -32.67
N THR A 211 13.34 9.48 -33.53
CA THR A 211 13.96 10.20 -34.66
C THR A 211 13.03 10.40 -35.86
N THR A 212 12.04 9.53 -36.03
CA THR A 212 11.08 9.56 -37.13
C THR A 212 9.70 10.00 -36.68
N ALA A 213 9.56 10.52 -35.45
CA ALA A 213 8.30 10.95 -34.89
C ALA A 213 7.64 12.01 -35.79
N ALA A 214 6.39 11.76 -36.19
CA ALA A 214 5.58 12.72 -36.95
C ALA A 214 4.99 13.82 -36.05
N ASP A 215 4.87 13.54 -34.76
CA ASP A 215 4.25 14.41 -33.76
C ASP A 215 5.10 14.53 -32.49
N VAL A 216 4.87 15.61 -31.73
CA VAL A 216 5.62 15.94 -30.51
C VAL A 216 5.34 14.93 -29.39
N GLU A 217 4.15 14.31 -29.35
CA GLU A 217 3.78 13.37 -28.29
C GLU A 217 4.60 12.07 -28.40
N THR A 218 4.74 11.54 -29.61
CA THR A 218 5.57 10.37 -29.89
C THR A 218 7.02 10.61 -29.52
N ALA A 219 7.59 11.76 -29.91
CA ALA A 219 8.95 12.14 -29.56
C ALA A 219 9.13 12.25 -28.03
N ARG A 220 8.18 12.88 -27.33
CA ARG A 220 8.20 13.03 -25.87
C ARG A 220 8.09 11.69 -25.15
N CYS A 221 7.20 10.81 -25.60
CA CYS A 221 7.04 9.47 -25.03
C CYS A 221 8.32 8.66 -25.21
N ALA A 222 8.90 8.66 -26.42
CA ALA A 222 10.14 7.96 -26.68
C ALA A 222 11.32 8.52 -25.85
N ALA A 223 11.45 9.84 -25.75
CA ALA A 223 12.46 10.47 -24.90
C ALA A 223 12.26 10.14 -23.40
N SER A 224 11.02 10.13 -22.93
CA SER A 224 10.64 9.72 -21.57
C SER A 224 11.02 8.26 -21.29
N VAL A 225 10.81 7.37 -22.26
CA VAL A 225 11.27 5.98 -22.18
C VAL A 225 12.79 5.94 -22.03
N LEU A 226 13.55 6.57 -22.93
CA LEU A 226 15.02 6.56 -22.86
C LEU A 226 15.56 7.17 -21.56
N HIS A 227 14.94 8.24 -21.06
CA HIS A 227 15.24 8.82 -19.75
C HIS A 227 14.98 7.84 -18.60
N SER A 228 13.87 7.11 -18.64
CA SER A 228 13.56 6.11 -17.62
C SER A 228 14.60 4.97 -17.61
N LEU A 229 15.03 4.52 -18.81
CA LEU A 229 16.03 3.46 -18.95
C LEU A 229 17.45 3.93 -18.55
N SER A 230 17.77 5.22 -18.71
CA SER A 230 19.12 5.74 -18.45
C SER A 230 19.53 5.76 -16.97
N HIS A 231 18.59 5.53 -16.05
CA HIS A 231 18.86 5.39 -14.62
C HIS A 231 19.58 4.09 -14.25
N GLN A 232 19.72 3.15 -15.20
CA GLN A 232 20.40 1.88 -15.03
C GLN A 232 21.58 1.77 -16.00
N ARG A 233 22.68 1.13 -15.55
CA ARG A 233 23.90 0.97 -16.35
C ARG A 233 23.61 0.19 -17.64
N GLU A 234 22.81 -0.86 -17.54
CA GLU A 234 22.40 -1.71 -18.66
C GLU A 234 21.56 -0.91 -19.65
N GLY A 235 20.70 -0.01 -19.16
CA GLY A 235 19.88 0.86 -20.00
C GLY A 235 20.74 1.87 -20.77
N LEU A 236 21.71 2.51 -20.10
CA LEU A 236 22.70 3.36 -20.78
C LEU A 236 23.45 2.61 -21.89
N LEU A 237 23.87 1.37 -21.61
CA LEU A 237 24.56 0.53 -22.59
C LEU A 237 23.65 0.17 -23.77
N ALA A 238 22.39 -0.18 -23.52
CA ALA A 238 21.41 -0.50 -24.55
C ALA A 238 21.12 0.72 -25.44
N ILE A 239 20.95 1.90 -24.85
CA ILE A 239 20.76 3.17 -25.56
C ILE A 239 21.98 3.46 -26.45
N PHE A 240 23.20 3.31 -25.90
CA PHE A 240 24.43 3.53 -26.64
C PHE A 240 24.55 2.58 -27.85
N LYS A 241 24.37 1.27 -27.64
CA LYS A 241 24.43 0.25 -28.70
C LYS A 241 23.36 0.41 -29.76
N SER A 242 22.23 1.01 -29.42
CA SER A 242 21.12 1.24 -30.34
C SER A 242 21.22 2.56 -31.13
N GLY A 243 22.34 3.29 -31.02
CA GLY A 243 22.50 4.59 -31.70
C GLY A 243 21.72 5.73 -31.06
N GLY A 244 21.40 5.64 -29.77
CA GLY A 244 20.62 6.63 -29.04
C GLY A 244 21.29 8.00 -28.90
N ILE A 245 22.63 8.06 -28.84
CA ILE A 245 23.34 9.35 -28.68
C ILE A 245 23.10 10.29 -29.88
N PRO A 246 23.35 9.89 -31.15
CA PRO A 246 23.01 10.73 -32.31
C PRO A 246 21.54 11.14 -32.35
N ALA A 247 20.63 10.25 -31.92
CA ALA A 247 19.20 10.52 -31.87
C ALA A 247 18.86 11.62 -30.84
N LEU A 248 19.38 11.50 -29.62
CA LEU A 248 19.17 12.49 -28.56
C LEU A 248 19.78 13.85 -28.91
N VAL A 249 20.96 13.89 -29.51
CA VAL A 249 21.58 15.14 -29.97
C VAL A 249 20.71 15.85 -31.03
N ARG A 250 20.05 15.10 -31.91
CA ARG A 250 19.13 15.67 -32.91
C ARG A 250 17.93 16.35 -32.26
N MET A 251 17.47 15.89 -31.09
CA MET A 251 16.33 16.45 -30.36
C MET A 251 16.64 17.76 -29.61
N LEU A 252 17.91 18.18 -29.56
CA LEU A 252 18.32 19.46 -28.95
C LEU A 252 18.25 20.65 -29.92
N ARG A 253 17.90 20.40 -31.18
CA ARG A 253 17.76 21.42 -32.22
C ARG A 253 16.31 21.82 -32.38
#